data_AF-A0A8D9B0Y3-F1
#
_entry.id   AF-A0A8D9B0Y3-F1
#
_cell.length_a   1.000
_cell.length_b   1.000
_cell.length_c   1.000
_cell.angle_alpha   90.00
_cell.angle_beta   90.00
_cell.angle_gamma   90.00
#
_symmetry.space_group_name_H-M   'P 1'
#
loop_
_entity.id
_entity.type
_entity.pdbx_description
1 polymer ?
#
loop_
_entity_poly.entity_id
_entity_poly.type
_entity_poly.pdbx_seq_one_letter_code
_entity_poly.pdbx_strand_id
1 'polypeptide(L)'
;MFHVSTQLPYEKHDPQKLQRKRHIGNDIVCVVFLEADNTSFSPACIKSHFLHTFILVRTSPKIQRRPTRYEVSVVTRDEVGAYKPYLWEQSVFDKGPMFREWLLTKIVNGERASYSAPKFARMQERTRSQMLEDIVANLQNHAETGQIPKPYRRGSWRPIVLPQGILMFWT
;
A
#
# COMPACT_ATOMS: atom_id res chain seq x y z
N MET A 1 3.37 -7.44 -3.38
CA MET A 1 3.16 -7.17 -4.82
C MET A 1 3.62 -5.75 -5.10
N PHE A 2 4.20 -5.45 -6.27
CA PHE A 2 4.62 -4.09 -6.64
C PHE A 2 3.83 -3.62 -7.86
N HIS A 3 3.28 -2.41 -7.80
CA HIS A 3 2.73 -1.72 -8.97
C HIS A 3 3.84 -0.92 -9.67
N VAL A 4 4.55 -1.57 -10.60
CA VAL A 4 5.69 -0.93 -11.31
C VAL A 4 5.16 -0.07 -12.46
N SER A 5 5.27 1.25 -12.34
CA SER A 5 4.68 2.21 -13.28
C SER A 5 5.04 1.98 -14.75
N THR A 6 6.27 1.54 -15.04
CA THR A 6 6.75 1.23 -16.39
C THR A 6 6.26 -0.10 -16.94
N GLN A 7 5.80 -1.01 -16.08
CA GLN A 7 5.21 -2.30 -16.47
C GLN A 7 3.68 -2.26 -16.52
N LEU A 8 3.05 -1.19 -16.02
CA LEU A 8 1.63 -0.96 -16.16
C LEU A 8 1.29 -0.44 -17.57
N PRO A 9 0.10 -0.79 -18.11
CA PRO A 9 -0.35 -0.35 -19.43
C PRO A 9 -0.16 1.15 -19.68
N TYR A 10 0.23 1.49 -20.90
CA TYR A 10 0.39 2.86 -21.36
C TYR A 10 -0.64 3.19 -22.43
N GLU A 11 -1.48 4.18 -22.16
CA GLU A 11 -2.43 4.71 -23.14
C GLU A 11 -1.94 6.08 -23.63
N LYS A 12 -1.75 6.24 -24.94
CA LYS A 12 -1.22 7.49 -25.53
C LYS A 12 -2.21 8.66 -25.35
N HIS A 13 -3.51 8.39 -25.39
CA HIS A 13 -4.58 9.39 -25.29
C HIS A 13 -5.03 9.70 -23.86
N ASP A 14 -4.31 9.18 -22.86
CA ASP A 14 -4.56 9.46 -21.45
C ASP A 14 -3.39 10.32 -20.91
N PRO A 15 -3.52 11.66 -20.88
CA PRO A 15 -2.45 12.55 -20.40
C PRO A 15 -2.21 12.39 -18.89
N GLN A 16 -3.22 12.00 -18.11
CA GLN A 16 -3.09 11.82 -16.66
C GLN A 16 -2.63 10.41 -16.25
N LYS A 17 -2.57 9.47 -17.20
CA LYS A 17 -2.20 8.06 -16.97
C LYS A 17 -3.05 7.45 -15.85
N LEU A 18 -4.36 7.67 -15.91
CA LEU A 18 -5.37 7.21 -14.96
C LEU A 18 -5.27 5.71 -14.66
N GLN A 19 -4.98 4.86 -15.64
CA GLN A 19 -4.78 3.42 -15.38
C GLN A 19 -3.65 3.17 -14.38
N ARG A 20 -2.49 3.82 -14.60
CA ARG A 20 -1.34 3.71 -13.69
C ARG A 20 -1.65 4.34 -12.33
N LYS A 21 -2.27 5.52 -12.36
CA LYS A 21 -2.65 6.28 -11.17
C LYS A 21 -3.69 5.54 -10.33
N ARG A 22 -4.59 4.77 -10.93
CA ARG A 22 -5.58 3.95 -10.21
C ARG A 22 -4.91 2.87 -9.36
N HIS A 23 -3.80 2.29 -9.83
CA HIS A 23 -3.06 1.32 -9.05
C HIS A 23 -2.17 2.03 -8.01
N ILE A 24 -1.21 2.83 -8.47
CA ILE A 24 -0.20 3.46 -7.60
C ILE A 24 -0.81 4.48 -6.64
N GLY A 25 -1.80 5.25 -7.10
CA GLY A 25 -2.47 6.26 -6.29
C GLY A 25 -3.38 5.68 -5.21
N ASN A 26 -3.66 4.37 -5.22
CA ASN A 26 -4.39 3.69 -4.16
C ASN A 26 -3.46 2.90 -3.22
N ASP A 27 -2.16 2.88 -3.48
CA ASP A 27 -1.18 2.33 -2.55
C ASP A 27 -0.99 3.26 -1.34
N ILE A 28 -0.49 2.70 -0.24
CA ILE A 28 -0.15 3.44 0.99
C ILE A 28 1.29 3.95 0.93
N VAL A 29 2.20 3.10 0.44
CA VAL A 29 3.65 3.35 0.35
C VAL A 29 4.07 3.33 -1.12
N CYS A 30 4.79 4.35 -1.57
CA CYS A 30 5.34 4.42 -2.92
C CYS A 30 6.87 4.51 -2.88
N VAL A 31 7.54 3.65 -3.65
CA VAL A 31 8.98 3.76 -3.89
C VAL A 31 9.20 4.59 -5.14
N VAL A 32 9.97 5.67 -5.01
CA VAL A 32 10.32 6.56 -6.13
C VAL A 32 11.79 6.31 -6.48
N PHE A 33 12.02 5.69 -7.63
CA PHE A 33 13.37 5.48 -8.14
C PHE A 33 13.79 6.69 -8.99
N LEU A 34 14.85 7.38 -8.57
CA LEU A 34 15.38 8.57 -9.25
C LEU A 34 16.76 8.27 -9.81
N GLU A 35 16.84 8.12 -11.12
CA GLU A 35 18.10 8.04 -11.85
C GLU A 35 18.48 9.45 -12.35
N ALA A 36 18.85 10.33 -11.42
CA ALA A 36 19.20 11.72 -11.70
C ALA A 36 20.06 12.32 -10.58
N ASP A 37 20.98 13.22 -10.95
CA ASP A 37 21.87 13.88 -9.98
C ASP A 37 21.16 15.03 -9.24
N ASN A 38 20.46 15.91 -9.97
CA ASN A 38 19.96 17.20 -9.46
C ASN A 38 18.44 17.34 -9.52
N THR A 39 17.71 16.23 -9.67
CA THR A 39 16.24 16.27 -9.70
C THR A 39 15.68 16.11 -8.29
N SER A 40 15.02 17.16 -7.81
CA SER A 40 14.23 17.10 -6.58
C SER A 40 12.89 16.42 -6.82
N PHE A 41 12.45 15.59 -5.86
CA PHE A 41 11.10 15.04 -5.83
C PHE A 41 10.32 15.68 -4.68
N SER A 42 9.09 16.10 -4.94
CA SER A 42 8.16 16.57 -3.92
C SER A 42 6.93 15.67 -3.91
N PRO A 43 6.54 15.08 -2.76
CA PRO A 43 5.31 14.28 -2.65
C PRO A 43 4.06 14.99 -3.16
N ALA A 44 4.04 16.33 -3.12
CA ALA A 44 2.92 17.14 -3.58
C ALA A 44 2.63 17.00 -5.09
N CYS A 45 3.57 16.47 -5.89
CA CYS A 45 3.34 16.22 -7.31
C CYS A 45 2.35 15.06 -7.57
N ILE A 46 2.11 14.18 -6.58
CA ILE A 46 1.18 13.06 -6.70
C ILE A 46 0.00 13.28 -5.76
N LYS A 47 -1.13 13.74 -6.32
CA LYS A 47 -2.38 13.88 -5.58
C LYS A 47 -3.03 12.50 -5.33
N SER A 48 -2.93 12.03 -4.09
CA SER A 48 -3.58 10.80 -3.61
C SER A 48 -4.03 10.95 -2.15
N HIS A 49 -5.18 10.35 -1.84
CA HIS A 49 -5.66 10.22 -0.47
C HIS A 49 -5.12 8.97 0.25
N PHE A 50 -4.47 8.04 -0.45
CA PHE A 50 -3.97 6.79 0.12
C PHE A 50 -2.46 6.83 0.33
N LEU A 51 -1.71 7.51 -0.54
CA LEU A 51 -0.26 7.65 -0.38
C LEU A 51 0.06 8.51 0.86
N HIS A 52 0.69 7.86 1.84
CA HIS A 52 1.12 8.47 3.10
C HIS A 52 2.63 8.39 3.31
N THR A 53 3.32 7.50 2.59
CA THR A 53 4.76 7.30 2.68
C THR A 53 5.39 7.24 1.29
N PHE A 54 6.48 7.98 1.09
CA PHE A 54 7.36 7.89 -0.07
C PHE A 54 8.77 7.49 0.36
N ILE A 55 9.34 6.49 -0.32
CA ILE A 55 10.74 6.09 -0.16
C ILE A 55 11.45 6.42 -1.45
N LEU A 56 12.32 7.43 -1.43
CA LEU A 56 13.11 7.84 -2.56
C LEU A 56 14.39 7.00 -2.58
N VAL A 57 14.69 6.41 -3.72
CA VAL A 57 15.93 5.68 -3.99
C VAL A 57 16.61 6.37 -5.16
N ARG A 58 17.68 7.10 -4.89
CA ARG A 58 18.44 7.86 -5.89
C ARG A 58 19.71 7.11 -6.27
N THR A 59 20.00 7.09 -7.57
CA THR A 59 21.31 6.71 -8.10
C THR A 59 21.74 7.74 -9.14
N SER A 60 23.04 7.98 -9.25
CA SER A 60 23.59 8.89 -10.25
C SER A 60 23.78 8.14 -11.58
N PRO A 61 23.24 8.62 -12.71
CA PRO A 61 23.50 8.02 -14.03
C PRO A 61 24.95 8.20 -14.51
N LYS A 62 25.66 9.23 -14.03
CA LYS A 62 27.02 9.55 -14.48
C LYS A 62 28.09 8.72 -13.80
N ILE A 63 27.93 8.47 -12.50
CA ILE A 63 28.88 7.73 -11.67
C ILE A 63 28.49 6.24 -11.64
N GLN A 64 29.14 5.44 -12.48
CA GLN A 64 28.95 3.99 -12.51
C GLN A 64 29.86 3.29 -11.48
N ARG A 65 29.39 3.16 -10.23
CA ARG A 65 30.09 2.37 -9.20
C ARG A 65 29.76 0.87 -9.28
N ARG A 66 30.72 0.03 -8.86
CA ARG A 66 30.52 -1.40 -8.64
C ARG A 66 30.96 -1.78 -7.21
N PRO A 67 30.03 -2.21 -6.33
CA PRO A 67 28.58 -2.27 -6.54
C PRO A 67 27.94 -0.87 -6.73
N THR A 68 26.77 -0.83 -7.38
CA THR A 68 25.98 0.40 -7.53
C THR A 68 25.59 0.92 -6.16
N ARG A 69 25.64 2.23 -5.97
CA ARG A 69 25.31 2.88 -4.69
C ARG A 69 24.01 3.66 -4.81
N TYR A 70 23.14 3.47 -3.82
CA TYR A 70 21.85 4.13 -3.70
C TYR A 70 21.84 5.07 -2.51
N GLU A 71 21.42 6.30 -2.73
CA GLU A 71 21.06 7.24 -1.67
C GLU A 71 19.55 7.11 -1.41
N VAL A 72 19.16 7.03 -0.15
CA VAL A 72 17.78 6.83 0.26
C VAL A 72 17.31 8.02 1.07
N SER A 73 16.08 8.47 0.80
CA SER A 73 15.37 9.44 1.62
C SER A 73 13.94 8.98 1.85
N VAL A 74 13.36 9.31 2.99
CA VAL A 74 12.00 8.90 3.34
C VAL A 74 11.19 10.14 3.67
N VAL A 75 10.02 10.26 3.06
CA VAL A 75 9.09 11.37 3.31
C VAL A 75 7.73 10.79 3.64
N THR A 76 7.17 11.16 4.79
CA THR A 76 5.84 10.72 5.21
C THR A 76 4.96 11.92 5.52
N ARG A 77 3.64 11.73 5.55
CA ARG A 77 2.74 12.74 6.12
C ARG A 77 2.97 12.88 7.62
N ASP A 78 2.68 14.05 8.17
CA ASP A 78 2.87 14.38 9.60
C ASP A 78 2.09 13.46 10.53
N GLU A 79 0.95 12.94 10.06
CA GLU A 79 0.08 12.00 10.78
C GLU A 79 0.68 10.59 10.91
N VAL A 80 1.80 10.30 10.22
CA VAL A 80 2.47 9.00 10.25
C VAL A 80 3.59 9.04 11.29
N GLY A 81 3.46 8.26 12.35
CA GLY A 81 4.50 8.13 13.37
C GLY A 81 5.81 7.55 12.81
N ALA A 82 6.94 7.80 13.49
CA ALA A 82 8.24 7.28 13.07
C ALA A 82 8.30 5.74 13.14
N TYR A 83 9.05 5.12 12.22
CA TYR A 83 9.16 3.65 12.12
C TYR A 83 10.55 3.17 11.70
N LYS A 84 10.90 1.99 12.22
CA LYS A 84 12.16 1.28 11.96
C LYS A 84 12.18 0.63 10.56
N PRO A 85 13.37 0.29 10.02
CA PRO A 85 14.70 0.76 10.44
C PRO A 85 14.82 2.27 10.23
N TYR A 86 15.51 2.99 11.11
CA TYR A 86 15.62 4.44 10.99
C TYR A 86 16.69 4.83 9.95
N LEU A 87 16.48 5.95 9.25
CA LEU A 87 17.37 6.38 8.17
C LEU A 87 18.64 7.08 8.70
N TRP A 88 18.60 7.65 9.90
CA TRP A 88 19.72 8.36 10.52
C TRP A 88 20.98 7.50 10.75
N GLU A 89 20.83 6.18 10.74
CA GLU A 89 21.92 5.20 10.90
C GLU A 89 22.60 4.93 9.57
N GLN A 90 21.87 5.07 8.45
CA GLN A 90 22.36 4.79 7.11
C GLN A 90 21.42 5.38 6.05
N SER A 91 21.86 6.41 5.33
CA SER A 91 21.14 6.97 4.17
C SER A 91 21.69 6.47 2.83
N VAL A 92 22.84 5.77 2.83
CA VAL A 92 23.53 5.32 1.63
C VAL A 92 23.77 3.82 1.70
N PHE A 93 23.38 3.11 0.64
CA PHE A 93 23.41 1.66 0.56
C PHE A 93 24.11 1.21 -0.72
N ASP A 94 24.92 0.18 -0.62
CA ASP A 94 25.42 -0.51 -1.81
C ASP A 94 24.41 -1.59 -2.25
N LYS A 95 24.32 -1.80 -3.56
CA LYS A 95 23.46 -2.82 -4.16
C LYS A 95 23.84 -4.19 -3.59
N GLY A 96 22.90 -4.83 -2.91
CA GLY A 96 23.08 -6.16 -2.35
C GLY A 96 21.89 -6.63 -1.52
N PRO A 97 22.00 -7.83 -0.91
CA PRO A 97 20.94 -8.43 -0.10
C PRO A 97 20.54 -7.56 1.10
N MET A 98 21.52 -6.93 1.76
CA MET A 98 21.28 -6.06 2.92
C MET A 98 20.39 -4.86 2.56
N PHE A 99 20.67 -4.19 1.44
CA PHE A 99 19.82 -3.09 0.99
C PHE A 99 18.41 -3.56 0.64
N ARG A 100 18.28 -4.72 -0.01
CA ARG A 100 16.98 -5.31 -0.33
C ARG A 100 16.17 -5.58 0.93
N GLU A 101 16.76 -6.21 1.94
CA GLU A 101 16.10 -6.52 3.20
C GLU A 101 15.69 -5.25 3.96
N TRP A 102 16.60 -4.27 4.03
CA TRP A 102 16.32 -2.97 4.63
C TRP A 102 15.14 -2.28 3.93
N LEU A 103 15.14 -2.23 2.58
CA LEU A 103 14.11 -1.55 1.80
C LEU A 103 12.74 -2.22 1.98
N LEU A 104 12.68 -3.55 1.88
CA LEU A 104 11.44 -4.30 2.06
C LEU A 104 10.88 -4.13 3.49
N THR A 105 11.75 -4.20 4.50
CA THR A 105 11.35 -3.97 5.89
C THR A 105 10.83 -2.56 6.10
N LYS A 106 11.51 -1.56 5.50
CA LYS A 106 11.11 -0.15 5.58
C LYS A 106 9.76 0.11 4.91
N ILE A 107 9.46 -0.56 3.79
CA ILE A 107 8.16 -0.49 3.11
C ILE A 107 7.04 -1.03 4.02
N VAL A 108 7.20 -2.24 4.54
CA VAL A 108 6.17 -2.89 5.38
C VAL A 108 5.93 -2.08 6.67
N ASN A 109 6.99 -1.61 7.31
CA ASN A 109 6.86 -0.81 8.52
C ASN A 109 6.26 0.58 8.23
N GLY A 110 6.57 1.18 7.09
CA GLY A 110 5.95 2.44 6.65
C GLY A 110 4.45 2.30 6.39
N GLU A 111 4.02 1.17 5.82
CA GLU A 111 2.60 0.86 5.66
C GLU A 111 1.92 0.70 7.03
N ARG A 112 2.51 -0.10 7.93
CA ARG A 112 1.98 -0.31 9.28
C ARG A 112 1.86 1.00 10.06
N ALA A 113 2.89 1.83 10.02
CA ALA A 113 2.88 3.15 10.66
C ALA A 113 1.79 4.05 10.07
N SER A 114 1.56 3.97 8.76
CA SER A 114 0.53 4.76 8.09
C SER A 114 -0.88 4.45 8.60
N TYR A 115 -1.16 3.24 9.12
CA TYR A 115 -2.48 2.91 9.70
C TYR A 115 -2.84 3.75 10.94
N SER A 116 -1.86 4.35 11.61
CA SER A 116 -2.11 5.30 12.70
C SER A 116 -2.73 6.61 12.24
N ALA A 117 -2.63 6.95 10.95
CA ALA A 117 -3.20 8.18 10.42
C ALA A 117 -4.75 8.18 10.54
N PRO A 118 -5.38 9.29 10.99
CA PRO A 118 -6.82 9.41 11.25
C PRO A 118 -7.75 8.87 10.16
N LYS A 119 -7.36 8.97 8.88
CA LYS A 119 -8.15 8.41 7.77
C LYS A 119 -8.26 6.89 7.85
N PHE A 120 -7.13 6.21 8.07
CA PHE A 120 -7.07 4.76 8.12
C PHE A 120 -7.56 4.22 9.47
N ALA A 121 -7.18 4.87 10.56
CA ALA A 121 -7.63 4.50 11.91
C ALA A 121 -9.17 4.47 12.00
N ARG A 122 -9.86 5.51 11.50
CA ARG A 122 -11.35 5.53 11.48
C ARG A 122 -11.96 4.42 10.64
N MET A 123 -11.35 4.10 9.50
CA MET A 123 -11.84 3.04 8.61
C MET A 123 -11.66 1.65 9.22
N GLN A 124 -10.51 1.43 9.88
CA GLN A 124 -10.24 0.21 10.63
C GLN A 124 -11.17 0.08 11.83
N GLU A 125 -11.38 1.15 12.60
CA GLU A 125 -12.23 1.14 13.78
C GLU A 125 -13.69 0.84 13.44
N ARG A 126 -14.21 1.42 12.36
CA ARG A 126 -15.55 1.09 11.85
C ARG A 126 -15.67 -0.38 11.46
N THR A 127 -14.66 -0.91 10.76
CA THR A 127 -14.65 -2.32 10.35
C THR A 127 -14.57 -3.24 11.57
N ARG A 128 -13.70 -2.92 12.52
CA ARG A 128 -13.49 -3.67 13.76
C ARG A 128 -14.78 -3.72 14.58
N SER A 129 -15.45 -2.58 14.73
CA SER A 129 -16.71 -2.48 15.46
C SER A 129 -17.79 -3.35 14.83
N GLN A 130 -17.99 -3.23 13.51
CA GLN A 130 -18.98 -4.05 12.79
C GLN A 130 -18.67 -5.55 12.92
N MET A 131 -17.41 -5.96 12.74
CA MET A 131 -17.03 -7.36 12.87
C MET A 131 -17.28 -7.90 14.28
N LEU A 132 -17.03 -7.09 15.32
CA LEU A 132 -17.30 -7.48 16.70
C LEU A 132 -18.78 -7.58 17.00
N GLU A 133 -19.59 -6.62 16.55
CA GLU A 133 -21.05 -6.67 16.65
C GLU A 133 -21.61 -7.93 15.98
N ASP A 134 -21.13 -8.24 14.77
CA ASP A 134 -21.54 -9.44 14.05
C ASP A 134 -21.13 -10.73 14.79
N ILE A 135 -19.95 -10.76 15.41
CA ILE A 135 -19.51 -11.90 16.24
C ILE A 135 -20.44 -12.08 17.44
N VAL A 136 -20.71 -10.99 18.17
CA VAL A 136 -21.59 -11.02 19.36
C VAL A 136 -22.98 -11.51 18.99
N ALA A 137 -23.58 -10.94 17.95
CA ALA A 137 -24.92 -11.32 17.49
C ALA A 137 -25.00 -12.78 17.04
N ASN A 138 -23.99 -13.27 16.31
CA ASN A 138 -23.95 -14.66 15.86
C ASN A 138 -23.78 -15.64 17.04
N LEU A 139 -22.96 -15.31 18.04
CA LEU A 139 -22.77 -16.14 19.23
C LEU A 139 -24.02 -16.18 20.10
N GLN A 140 -24.71 -15.05 20.27
CA GLN A 140 -25.99 -14.99 20.97
C GLN A 140 -27.05 -15.86 20.28
N ASN A 141 -27.20 -15.72 18.96
CA ASN A 141 -28.12 -16.56 18.19
C ASN A 141 -27.77 -18.06 18.29
N HIS A 142 -26.48 -18.41 18.27
CA HIS A 142 -26.05 -19.79 18.46
C HIS A 142 -26.44 -20.34 19.82
N ALA A 143 -26.24 -19.56 20.89
CA ALA A 143 -26.61 -19.96 22.25
C ALA A 143 -28.13 -20.20 22.41
N GLU A 144 -28.95 -19.42 21.72
CA GLU A 144 -30.42 -19.51 21.80
C GLU A 144 -31.01 -20.61 20.91
N THR A 145 -30.47 -20.80 19.71
CA THR A 145 -31.09 -21.64 18.67
C THR A 145 -30.30 -22.89 18.30
N GLY A 146 -29.06 -23.02 18.80
CA GLY A 146 -28.10 -24.03 18.36
C GLY A 146 -27.59 -23.82 16.93
N GLN A 147 -28.04 -22.80 16.20
CA GLN A 147 -27.59 -22.54 14.83
C GLN A 147 -26.12 -22.12 14.82
N ILE A 148 -25.31 -22.74 13.96
CA ILE A 148 -23.87 -22.46 13.88
C ILE A 148 -23.64 -21.00 13.41
N PRO A 149 -22.74 -20.23 14.07
CA PRO A 149 -22.36 -18.89 13.66
C PRO A 149 -21.94 -18.83 12.19
N LYS A 150 -22.50 -17.86 11.44
CA LYS A 150 -22.09 -17.65 10.05
C LYS A 150 -20.81 -16.80 10.03
N PRO A 151 -19.82 -17.14 9.20
CA PRO A 151 -18.62 -16.32 9.07
C PRO A 151 -18.97 -14.93 8.54
N TYR A 152 -18.28 -13.91 9.06
CA TYR A 152 -18.36 -12.54 8.56
C TYR A 152 -18.12 -12.52 7.05
N ARG A 153 -19.07 -11.99 6.27
CA ARG A 153 -18.94 -11.81 4.81
C ARG A 153 -18.88 -10.32 4.48
N ARG A 154 -17.67 -9.83 4.19
CA ARG A 154 -17.46 -8.49 3.63
C ARG A 154 -17.91 -8.52 2.16
N GLY A 155 -19.01 -7.83 1.86
CA GLY A 155 -19.67 -7.92 0.56
C GLY A 155 -20.57 -9.15 0.49
N SER A 156 -21.85 -8.93 0.23
CA SER A 156 -22.82 -10.01 0.04
C SER A 156 -22.54 -10.70 -1.29
N TRP A 157 -21.86 -11.84 -1.26
CA TRP A 157 -21.91 -12.78 -2.38
C TRP A 157 -23.34 -13.32 -2.47
N ARG A 158 -24.18 -12.66 -3.25
CA ARG A 158 -25.48 -13.23 -3.66
C ARG A 158 -25.22 -14.00 -4.96
N PRO A 159 -25.38 -15.34 -4.98
CA PRO A 159 -25.43 -16.03 -6.25
C PRO A 159 -26.64 -15.51 -7.02
N ILE A 160 -26.41 -14.94 -8.20
CA ILE A 160 -27.50 -14.73 -9.16
C ILE A 160 -27.76 -16.11 -9.77
N VAL A 161 -28.84 -16.74 -9.35
CA VAL A 161 -29.30 -17.99 -9.97
C VAL A 161 -29.92 -17.61 -11.31
N LEU A 162 -29.13 -17.73 -12.40
CA LEU A 162 -29.70 -17.77 -13.74
C LEU A 162 -30.10 -19.23 -14.06
N PRO A 163 -31.16 -19.47 -14.84
CA PRO A 163 -31.74 -20.81 -15.05
C PRO A 163 -30.80 -21.84 -15.72
N GLN A 164 -29.56 -21.49 -16.09
CA GLN A 164 -28.69 -22.34 -16.92
C GLN A 164 -27.21 -22.42 -16.47
N GLY A 165 -26.91 -22.20 -15.18
CA GLY A 165 -25.59 -22.54 -14.62
C GLY A 165 -24.81 -21.33 -14.08
N ILE A 166 -23.94 -21.64 -13.11
CA ILE A 166 -23.22 -20.66 -12.28
C ILE A 166 -22.15 -19.95 -13.13
N LEU A 167 -22.26 -18.63 -13.24
CA LEU A 167 -21.17 -17.77 -13.69
C LEU A 167 -20.90 -16.73 -12.59
N MET A 168 -19.73 -16.80 -11.95
CA MET A 168 -19.31 -15.79 -10.98
C MET A 168 -18.65 -14.63 -11.74
N PHE A 169 -19.26 -13.45 -11.74
CA PHE A 169 -18.62 -12.21 -12.16
C PHE A 169 -18.44 -11.24 -10.98
N TRP A 170 -17.26 -10.63 -10.94
CA TRP A 170 -16.84 -9.57 -10.03
C TRP A 170 -17.33 -8.20 -10.53
N THR A 171 -17.63 -7.30 -9.59
CA THR A 171 -17.46 -5.85 -9.74
C THR A 171 -16.71 -5.32 -8.53
#